data_AF-A0A2E4JP91-F1
#
_entry.id   AF-A0A2E4JP91-F1
#
_cell.length_a   1.000
_cell.length_b   1.000
_cell.length_c   1.000
_cell.angle_alpha   90.00
_cell.angle_beta   90.00
_cell.angle_gamma   90.00
#
_symmetry.space_group_name_H-M   'P 1'
#
loop_
_entity.id
_entity.type
_entity.pdbx_description
1 polymer ?
#
loop_
_entity_poly.entity_id
_entity_poly.type
_entity_poly.pdbx_seq_one_letter_code
_entity_poly.pdbx_strand_id
1 'polypeptide(L)'
;MVSLHEVEDIMVSELNVSKEEVKIYILLLNKGKMSKTEIVYEIGLDIQVLEKAVTGLIEKGTCIEIYGKYEALNPRFAITNMYKMMCYTNNLEVKRNKTVDQLATLLEKPYEDARTK
;
A
#
# COMPACT_ATOMS: atom_id res chain seq x y z
N MET A 1 -3.46 16.16 -12.94
CA MET A 1 -4.08 14.95 -12.34
C MET A 1 -2.96 13.92 -12.32
N VAL A 2 -2.51 13.48 -11.15
CA VAL A 2 -1.45 12.45 -11.05
C VAL A 2 -2.05 11.14 -11.54
N SER A 3 -1.38 10.47 -12.47
CA SER A 3 -1.84 9.17 -12.99
C SER A 3 -1.59 8.06 -11.97
N LEU A 4 -2.34 6.96 -12.05
CA LEU A 4 -2.10 5.78 -11.22
C LEU A 4 -0.66 5.27 -11.38
N HIS A 5 -0.14 5.28 -12.61
CA HIS A 5 1.24 4.86 -12.89
C HIS A 5 2.28 5.72 -12.16
N GLU A 6 2.10 7.04 -12.13
CA GLU A 6 2.98 7.94 -11.39
C GLU A 6 2.93 7.68 -9.87
N VAL A 7 1.75 7.37 -9.32
CA VAL A 7 1.60 6.97 -7.91
C VAL A 7 2.37 5.69 -7.63
N GLU A 8 2.24 4.68 -8.50
CA GLU A 8 2.93 3.40 -8.33
C GLU A 8 4.46 3.58 -8.37
N ASP A 9 4.97 4.35 -9.33
CA ASP A 9 6.40 4.61 -9.48
C ASP A 9 6.98 5.33 -8.25
N ILE A 10 6.28 6.36 -7.75
CA ILE A 10 6.68 7.08 -6.53
C ILE A 10 6.73 6.13 -5.34
N MET A 11 5.72 5.26 -5.18
CA MET A 11 5.72 4.30 -4.08
C MET A 11 6.92 3.36 -4.16
N VAL A 12 7.20 2.80 -5.33
CA VAL A 12 8.34 1.89 -5.52
C VAL A 12 9.68 2.61 -5.25
N SER A 13 9.84 3.84 -5.73
CA SER A 13 11.11 4.57 -5.60
C SER A 13 11.34 5.14 -4.19
N GLU A 14 10.30 5.61 -3.52
CA GLU A 14 10.42 6.34 -2.25
C GLU A 14 10.19 5.47 -1.01
N LEU A 15 9.48 4.33 -1.13
CA LEU A 15 8.96 3.61 0.03
C LEU A 15 9.51 2.18 0.20
N ASN A 16 10.45 1.75 -0.65
CA ASN A 16 11.04 0.41 -0.62
C ASN A 16 9.98 -0.72 -0.59
N VAL A 17 9.00 -0.59 -1.47
CA VAL A 17 7.94 -1.56 -1.70
C VAL A 17 8.03 -2.14 -3.11
N SER A 18 7.67 -3.41 -3.26
CA SER A 18 7.64 -4.05 -4.58
C SER A 18 6.45 -3.57 -5.40
N LYS A 19 6.50 -3.77 -6.72
CA LYS A 19 5.38 -3.44 -7.61
C LYS A 19 4.11 -4.21 -7.24
N GLU A 20 4.25 -5.45 -6.80
CA GLU A 20 3.15 -6.30 -6.37
C GLU A 20 2.54 -5.77 -5.07
N GLU A 21 3.36 -5.40 -4.09
CA GLU A 21 2.91 -4.76 -2.84
C GLU A 21 2.10 -3.49 -3.13
N VAL A 22 2.61 -2.63 -4.02
CA VAL A 22 1.93 -1.40 -4.42
C VAL A 22 0.57 -1.67 -5.07
N LYS A 23 0.52 -2.58 -6.04
CA LYS A 23 -0.74 -2.94 -6.73
C LYS A 23 -1.78 -3.47 -5.75
N ILE A 24 -1.38 -4.34 -4.84
CA ILE A 24 -2.28 -4.90 -3.82
C ILE A 24 -2.75 -3.81 -2.87
N TYR A 25 -1.84 -2.97 -2.37
CA TYR A 25 -2.21 -1.89 -1.47
C TYR A 25 -3.21 -0.92 -2.11
N ILE A 26 -2.95 -0.47 -3.34
CA ILE A 26 -3.86 0.42 -4.07
C ILE A 26 -5.21 -0.27 -4.34
N LEU A 27 -5.23 -1.56 -4.69
CA LEU A 27 -6.49 -2.30 -4.85
C LEU A 27 -7.31 -2.29 -3.55
N LEU A 28 -6.68 -2.60 -2.42
CA LEU A 28 -7.32 -2.61 -1.10
C LEU A 28 -7.79 -1.22 -0.65
N LEU A 29 -7.10 -0.15 -1.07
CA LEU A 29 -7.57 1.22 -0.84
C LEU A 29 -8.89 1.49 -1.60
N ASN A 30 -8.95 1.10 -2.87
CA ASN A 30 -10.10 1.39 -3.74
C ASN A 30 -11.32 0.47 -3.52
N LYS A 31 -11.07 -0.79 -3.16
CA LYS A 31 -12.11 -1.83 -3.07
C LYS A 31 -12.47 -2.21 -1.63
N GLY A 32 -11.67 -1.77 -0.66
CA GLY A 32 -11.84 -2.14 0.74
C GLY A 32 -11.35 -3.56 1.03
N LYS A 33 -12.06 -4.25 1.93
CA LYS A 33 -11.65 -5.56 2.44
C LYS A 33 -11.85 -6.67 1.39
N MET A 34 -10.79 -7.41 1.07
CA MET A 34 -10.80 -8.46 0.03
C MET A 34 -10.08 -9.74 0.47
N SER A 35 -10.55 -10.89 0.00
CA SER A 35 -9.91 -12.21 0.16
C SER A 35 -8.78 -12.43 -0.85
N LYS A 36 -7.91 -13.43 -0.61
CA LYS A 36 -6.84 -13.80 -1.54
C LYS A 36 -7.36 -14.06 -2.96
N THR A 37 -8.46 -14.80 -3.08
CA THR A 37 -9.05 -15.16 -4.38
C THR A 37 -9.57 -13.95 -5.14
N GLU A 38 -10.18 -12.98 -4.43
CA GLU A 38 -10.65 -11.72 -5.04
C GLU A 38 -9.45 -10.89 -5.54
N ILE A 39 -8.35 -10.84 -4.77
CA ILE A 39 -7.14 -10.10 -5.17
C ILE A 39 -6.45 -10.76 -6.37
N VAL A 40 -6.31 -12.09 -6.38
CA VAL A 40 -5.75 -12.84 -7.53
C VAL A 40 -6.58 -12.58 -8.78
N TYR A 41 -7.90 -12.60 -8.67
CA TYR A 41 -8.79 -12.36 -9.81
C TYR A 41 -8.65 -10.94 -10.38
N GLU A 42 -8.55 -9.92 -9.51
CA GLU A 42 -8.47 -8.51 -9.94
C GLU A 42 -7.09 -8.15 -10.52
N ILE A 43 -5.99 -8.67 -9.96
CA ILE A 43 -4.62 -8.27 -10.37
C ILE A 43 -3.97 -9.30 -11.31
N GLY A 44 -4.46 -10.54 -11.34
CA GLY A 44 -3.89 -11.63 -12.14
C GLY A 44 -2.53 -12.12 -11.63
N LEU A 45 -2.27 -12.04 -10.32
CA LEU A 45 -1.03 -12.50 -9.70
C LEU A 45 -1.08 -13.99 -9.35
N ASP A 46 0.09 -14.64 -9.40
CA ASP A 46 0.26 -15.97 -8.81
C ASP A 46 0.03 -15.92 -7.29
N ILE A 47 -0.54 -17.00 -6.73
CA ILE A 47 -0.91 -17.06 -5.31
C ILE A 47 0.31 -16.93 -4.38
N GLN A 48 1.47 -17.50 -4.74
CA GLN A 48 2.68 -17.42 -3.92
C GLN A 48 3.25 -15.99 -3.93
N VAL A 49 3.17 -15.32 -5.09
CA VAL A 49 3.56 -13.92 -5.23
C VAL A 49 2.65 -13.03 -4.40
N LEU A 50 1.33 -13.27 -4.45
CA LEU A 50 0.36 -12.58 -3.60
C LEU A 50 0.70 -12.76 -2.11
N GLU A 51 0.92 -13.99 -1.66
CA GLU A 51 1.21 -14.29 -0.25
C GLU A 51 2.45 -13.56 0.24
N LYS A 52 3.55 -13.60 -0.53
CA LYS A 52 4.77 -12.86 -0.19
C LYS A 52 4.50 -11.36 -0.08
N ALA A 53 3.74 -10.79 -1.02
CA ALA A 53 3.46 -9.36 -1.03
C ALA A 53 2.54 -8.93 0.13
N VAL A 54 1.48 -9.68 0.45
CA VAL A 54 0.61 -9.34 1.60
C VAL A 54 1.35 -9.49 2.93
N THR A 55 2.22 -10.48 3.08
CA THR A 55 3.08 -10.60 4.27
C THR A 55 3.97 -9.36 4.41
N GLY A 56 4.64 -8.93 3.34
CA GLY A 56 5.47 -7.74 3.36
C GLY A 56 4.70 -6.45 3.65
N LEU A 57 3.46 -6.34 3.17
CA LEU A 57 2.56 -5.22 3.48
C LEU A 57 2.13 -5.22 4.96
N ILE A 58 1.85 -6.38 5.55
CA ILE A 58 1.50 -6.53 6.97
C ILE A 58 2.69 -6.15 7.85
N GLU A 59 3.89 -6.65 7.53
CA GLU A 59 5.13 -6.33 8.27
C GLU A 59 5.45 -4.83 8.24
N LYS A 60 5.17 -4.16 7.12
CA LYS A 60 5.31 -2.70 6.98
C LYS A 60 4.18 -1.91 7.67
N GLY A 61 3.19 -2.58 8.27
CA GLY A 61 2.06 -1.94 8.94
C GLY A 61 1.16 -1.16 7.98
N THR A 62 0.91 -1.71 6.79
CA THR A 62 0.17 -1.05 5.70
C THR A 62 -1.21 -1.67 5.47
N CYS A 63 -1.37 -2.96 5.76
CA CYS A 63 -2.64 -3.66 5.74
C CYS A 63 -2.71 -4.65 6.91
N ILE A 64 -3.91 -5.18 7.15
CA ILE A 64 -4.17 -6.20 8.18
C ILE A 64 -4.97 -7.34 7.57
N GLU A 65 -4.80 -8.54 8.13
CA GLU A 65 -5.63 -9.69 7.84
C GLU A 65 -6.69 -9.87 8.92
N ILE A 66 -7.96 -9.93 8.52
CA ILE A 66 -9.12 -10.18 9.38
C ILE A 66 -9.93 -11.31 8.77
N TYR A 67 -9.95 -12.47 9.43
CA TYR A 67 -10.72 -13.65 9.03
C TYR A 67 -10.49 -14.06 7.55
N GLY A 68 -9.23 -14.12 7.11
CA GLY A 68 -8.87 -14.52 5.74
C GLY A 68 -9.10 -13.44 4.67
N LYS A 69 -9.41 -12.20 5.08
CA LYS A 69 -9.50 -11.04 4.20
C LYS A 69 -8.51 -9.96 4.60
N TYR A 70 -7.90 -9.32 3.61
CA TYR A 70 -6.98 -8.21 3.78
C TYR A 70 -7.71 -6.88 3.67
N GLU A 71 -7.29 -5.92 4.48
CA GLU A 71 -7.80 -4.56 4.45
C GLU A 71 -6.65 -3.57 4.60
N ALA A 72 -6.57 -2.57 3.72
CA ALA A 72 -5.59 -1.51 3.83
C ALA A 72 -5.85 -0.65 5.09
N LEU A 73 -4.78 -0.21 5.73
CA LEU A 73 -4.82 0.79 6.78
C LEU A 73 -4.85 2.20 6.17
N ASN A 74 -5.25 3.19 6.98
CA ASN A 74 -5.35 4.58 6.55
C ASN A 74 -4.01 5.06 5.91
N PRO A 75 -4.04 5.62 4.68
CA PRO A 75 -2.87 6.04 3.94
C PRO A 75 -1.93 6.99 4.66
N ARG A 76 -2.43 7.90 5.51
CA ARG A 76 -1.57 8.81 6.28
C ARG A 76 -0.63 8.05 7.19
N PHE A 77 -1.11 6.99 7.83
CA PHE A 77 -0.27 6.17 8.71
C PHE A 77 0.56 5.17 7.91
N ALA A 78 -0.05 4.47 6.95
CA ALA A 78 0.62 3.44 6.16
C ALA A 78 1.79 4.01 5.35
N ILE A 79 1.59 5.09 4.60
CA ILE A 79 2.65 5.71 3.77
C ILE A 79 3.78 6.26 4.63
N THR A 80 3.45 6.90 5.75
CA THR A 80 4.46 7.37 6.72
C THR A 80 5.25 6.21 7.31
N ASN A 81 4.61 5.08 7.63
CA ASN A 81 5.28 3.89 8.15
C ASN A 81 6.20 3.26 7.10
N MET A 82 5.74 3.10 5.86
CA MET A 82 6.60 2.60 4.77
C MET A 82 7.84 3.49 4.59
N TYR A 83 7.67 4.82 4.61
CA TYR A 83 8.79 5.75 4.50
C TYR A 83 9.78 5.64 5.67
N LYS A 84 9.28 5.53 6.91
CA LYS A 84 10.12 5.30 8.09
C LYS A 84 10.90 4.00 7.97
N MET A 85 10.23 2.91 7.58
CA MET A 85 10.88 1.60 7.38
C MET A 85 11.95 1.68 6.30
N MET A 86 11.67 2.32 5.16
CA MET A 86 12.66 2.57 4.12
C MET A 86 13.87 3.32 4.68
N CYS A 87 13.67 4.40 5.45
CA CYS A 87 14.77 5.15 6.04
C CYS A 87 15.61 4.27 6.97
N TYR A 88 14.97 3.51 7.87
CA TYR A 88 15.67 2.65 8.80
C TYR A 88 16.46 1.53 8.11
N THR A 89 15.86 0.86 7.11
CA THR A 89 16.55 -0.19 6.34
C THR A 89 17.79 0.35 5.61
N ASN A 90 17.78 1.63 5.22
CA ASN A 90 18.90 2.28 4.53
C ASN A 90 19.82 3.09 5.45
N ASN A 91 19.67 3.01 6.78
CA ASN A 91 20.41 3.80 7.76
C ASN A 91 20.32 5.33 7.52
N LEU A 92 19.16 5.80 7.07
CA LEU A 92 18.86 7.21 6.84
C LEU A 92 18.12 7.82 8.03
N GLU A 93 18.38 9.10 8.27
CA GLU A 93 17.60 9.90 9.22
C GLU A 93 16.20 10.17 8.65
N VAL A 94 15.15 9.91 9.45
CA VAL A 94 13.77 10.20 9.05
C VAL A 94 13.56 11.72 9.02
N LYS A 95 13.46 12.28 7.80
CA LYS A 95 13.16 13.70 7.57
C LYS A 95 11.83 13.87 6.86
N ARG A 96 11.28 15.07 6.92
CA ARG A 96 10.05 15.36 6.16
C ARG A 96 10.30 15.22 4.66
N ASN A 97 9.50 14.40 3.99
CA ASN A 97 9.50 14.23 2.55
C ASN A 97 8.16 14.73 1.97
N LYS A 98 8.20 15.83 1.21
CA LYS A 98 6.99 16.46 0.65
C LYS A 98 6.25 15.55 -0.34
N THR A 99 6.98 14.74 -1.10
CA THR A 99 6.40 13.78 -2.05
C THR A 99 5.61 12.72 -1.31
N VAL A 100 6.18 12.19 -0.22
CA VAL A 100 5.51 11.21 0.67
C VAL A 100 4.28 11.82 1.34
N ASP A 101 4.37 13.06 1.84
CA ASP A 101 3.24 13.78 2.44
C ASP A 101 2.07 13.95 1.43
N GLN A 102 2.40 14.33 0.19
CA GLN A 102 1.43 14.52 -0.89
C GLN A 102 0.79 13.20 -1.31
N LEU A 103 1.59 12.14 -1.43
CA LEU A 103 1.13 10.79 -1.74
C LEU A 103 0.14 10.29 -0.70
N ALA A 104 0.47 10.43 0.59
CA ALA A 104 -0.42 10.04 1.68
C ALA A 104 -1.78 10.76 1.62
N THR A 105 -1.76 12.06 1.30
CA THR A 105 -2.99 12.87 1.17
C THR A 105 -3.79 12.48 -0.07
N LEU A 106 -3.12 12.20 -1.20
CA LEU A 106 -3.77 11.80 -2.45
C LEU A 106 -4.55 10.50 -2.30
N LEU A 107 -4.00 9.55 -1.54
CA LEU A 107 -4.59 8.23 -1.34
C LEU A 107 -5.73 8.19 -0.30
N GLU A 108 -5.95 9.26 0.48
CA GLU A 108 -7.04 9.30 1.48
C GLU A 108 -8.43 9.21 0.85
N LYS A 109 -8.67 9.96 -0.23
CA LYS A 109 -9.99 9.98 -0.85
C LYS A 109 -10.47 8.58 -1.28
N PRO A 110 -9.70 7.79 -2.06
CA PRO A 110 -10.13 6.44 -2.42
C PRO A 110 -10.30 5.53 -1.19
N TYR A 111 -9.48 5.71 -0.14
CA TYR A 111 -9.63 4.99 1.12
C TYR A 111 -10.96 5.27 1.82
N GLU A 112 -11.36 6.54 1.88
CA GLU A 112 -12.63 6.99 2.49
C GLU A 112 -13.84 6.55 1.66
N ASP A 113 -13.77 6.73 0.34
CA ASP A 113 -14.83 6.35 -0.61
C ASP A 113 -15.15 4.84 -0.54
N ALA A 114 -14.15 3.99 -0.29
CA ALA A 114 -14.34 2.55 -0.15
C ALA A 114 -15.00 2.13 1.17
N ARG A 115 -15.04 3.00 2.19
CA ARG A 115 -15.54 2.71 3.55
C ARG A 115 -16.79 3.46 3.95
N THR A 116 -17.27 4.37 3.10
CA THR A 116 -18.44 5.23 3.36
C THR A 116 -19.66 4.86 2.52
N LYS A 117 -19.72 3.60 2.05
CA LYS A 117 -20.89 3.05 1.36
C LYS A 117 -21.75 2.18 2.26
#